data_AF-A0A921MNY3-F1
#
_entry.id   AF-A0A921MNY3-F1
#
_cell.length_a   1.000
_cell.length_b   1.000
_cell.length_c   1.000
_cell.angle_alpha   90.00
_cell.angle_beta   90.00
_cell.angle_gamma   90.00
#
_symmetry.space_group_name_H-M   'P 1'
#
loop_
_entity.id
_entity.type
_entity.pdbx_description
1 polymer ?
#
loop_
_entity_poly.entity_id
_entity_poly.type
_entity_poly.pdbx_seq_one_letter_code
_entity_poly.pdbx_strand_id
1 'polypeptide(L)'
;MLACDETMTLVRHIREDDGDRYECTAIRGGSWYRKTSIALNGDGAKPVGTCSVRFPPEALDGAGPKVGDYLVRGRLSAVQRAPEDFGGLDYIRVTTVSDNRRGRLPHWGVSGA
;
A
#
# COMPACT_ATOMS: atom_id res chain seq x y z
N MET A 1 -10.93 6.77 -12.94
CA MET A 1 -9.68 6.46 -12.21
C MET A 1 -8.59 7.18 -12.99
N LEU A 2 -7.92 8.18 -12.39
CA LEU A 2 -6.87 8.95 -13.08
C LEU A 2 -5.60 8.09 -13.07
N ALA A 3 -5.05 7.81 -14.26
CA ALA A 3 -3.83 7.03 -14.52
C ALA A 3 -3.70 5.73 -13.70
N CYS A 4 -4.23 4.64 -14.25
CA CYS A 4 -4.16 3.29 -13.68
C CYS A 4 -3.20 2.43 -14.49
N ASP A 5 -1.95 2.87 -14.56
CA ASP A 5 -0.88 2.25 -15.33
C ASP A 5 0.34 1.92 -14.47
N GLU A 6 0.32 2.29 -13.19
CA GLU A 6 1.47 2.06 -12.34
C GLU A 6 1.62 0.59 -11.92
N THR A 7 2.88 0.17 -11.83
CA THR A 7 3.24 -1.10 -11.19
C THR A 7 3.67 -0.82 -9.76
N MET A 8 3.16 -1.63 -8.84
CA MET A 8 3.49 -1.58 -7.42
C MET A 8 3.58 -3.00 -6.86
N THR A 9 4.15 -3.14 -5.67
CA THR A 9 4.25 -4.42 -4.97
C THR A 9 3.65 -4.28 -3.58
N LEU A 10 2.65 -5.10 -3.30
CA LEU A 10 2.15 -5.30 -1.94
C LEU A 10 3.11 -6.26 -1.23
N VAL A 11 3.68 -5.82 -0.11
CA VAL A 11 4.58 -6.60 0.72
C VAL A 11 3.85 -6.90 2.04
N ARG A 12 3.51 -8.16 2.25
CA ARG A 12 2.85 -8.64 3.46
C ARG A 12 3.85 -9.29 4.39
N HIS A 13 3.90 -8.82 5.63
CA HIS A 13 4.67 -9.45 6.69
C HIS A 13 3.90 -10.64 7.27
N ILE A 14 4.55 -11.79 7.33
CA ILE A 14 4.09 -13.00 7.98
C ILE A 14 5.08 -13.33 9.08
N ARG A 15 4.61 -13.26 10.32
CA ARG A 15 5.38 -13.70 11.47
C ARG A 15 5.28 -15.22 11.58
N GLU A 16 6.41 -15.89 11.56
CA GLU A 16 6.53 -17.32 11.79
C GLU A 16 7.37 -17.55 13.06
N ASP A 17 7.37 -18.77 13.57
CA ASP A 17 8.06 -19.10 14.83
C ASP A 17 9.59 -19.00 14.67
N ASP A 18 10.11 -19.30 13.48
CA ASP A 18 11.55 -19.29 13.14
C ASP A 18 12.02 -17.97 12.49
N GLY A 19 11.16 -16.95 12.46
CA GLY A 19 11.49 -15.63 11.93
C GLY A 19 10.38 -14.99 11.11
N ASP A 20 10.74 -13.89 10.45
CA ASP A 20 9.81 -13.09 9.66
C ASP A 20 9.94 -13.44 8.17
N ARG A 21 8.81 -13.75 7.52
CA ARG A 21 8.73 -13.91 6.06
C ARG A 21 7.94 -12.76 5.45
N TYR A 22 8.31 -12.37 4.23
CA TYR A 22 7.59 -11.37 3.46
C TYR A 22 7.07 -11.94 2.15
N GLU A 23 5.77 -11.81 1.92
CA GLU A 23 5.14 -12.16 0.64
C GLU A 23 5.05 -10.92 -0.24
N CYS A 24 5.56 -11.01 -1.46
CA CYS A 24 5.53 -9.93 -2.45
C CYS A 24 4.51 -10.24 -3.54
N THR A 25 3.47 -9.42 -3.64
CA THR A 25 2.44 -9.54 -4.70
C THR A 25 2.52 -8.34 -5.64
N ALA A 26 2.83 -8.59 -6.91
CA ALA A 26 2.89 -7.54 -7.92
C ALA A 26 1.47 -7.10 -8.32
N ILE A 27 1.21 -5.81 -8.21
CA ILE A 27 -0.03 -5.16 -8.61
C ILE A 27 0.26 -4.35 -9.87
N ARG A 28 -0.58 -4.53 -10.90
CA ARG A 28 -0.52 -3.76 -12.14
C ARG A 28 -1.75 -2.88 -12.27
N GLY A 29 -1.58 -1.71 -12.88
CA GLY A 29 -2.66 -0.77 -13.13
C GLY A 29 -3.13 -0.03 -11.88
N GLY A 30 -2.24 0.17 -10.91
CA GLY A 30 -2.55 0.99 -9.75
C GLY A 30 -2.44 2.49 -10.07
N SER A 31 -3.03 3.30 -9.19
CA SER A 31 -2.98 4.77 -9.22
C SER A 31 -2.40 5.25 -7.89
N TRP A 32 -1.30 6.01 -7.93
CA TRP A 32 -0.56 6.46 -6.76
C TRP A 32 -0.68 7.98 -6.59
N TYR A 33 -1.33 8.43 -5.52
CA TYR A 33 -1.57 9.86 -5.29
C TYR A 33 -1.11 10.31 -3.90
N ARG A 34 -0.01 11.06 -3.86
CA ARG A 34 0.45 11.74 -2.65
C ARG A 34 -0.34 13.03 -2.44
N LYS A 35 -0.79 13.25 -1.21
CA LYS A 35 -1.39 14.51 -0.75
C LYS A 35 -0.86 14.88 0.63
N THR A 36 -0.83 16.16 0.92
CA THR A 36 -0.66 16.64 2.29
C THR A 36 -2.04 16.79 2.92
N SER A 37 -2.26 16.18 4.08
CA SER A 37 -3.48 16.35 4.88
C SER A 37 -3.11 17.01 6.21
N ILE A 38 -4.07 17.67 6.86
CA ILE A 38 -3.86 18.21 8.21
C ILE A 38 -4.37 17.19 9.22
N ALA A 39 -3.49 16.72 10.11
CA ALA A 39 -3.85 15.86 11.22
C ALA A 39 -3.87 16.69 12.52
N LEU A 40 -4.92 16.49 13.33
CA LEU A 40 -5.02 17.07 14.67
C LEU A 40 -4.42 16.08 15.66
N ASN A 41 -3.31 16.45 16.28
CA ASN A 41 -2.68 15.68 17.35
C ASN A 41 -2.71 16.50 18.66
N GLY A 42 -2.25 15.90 19.77
CA GLY A 42 -2.19 16.58 21.09
C GLY A 42 -1.40 17.91 21.07
N ASP A 43 -0.48 18.08 20.11
CA ASP A 43 0.33 19.29 19.92
C ASP A 43 -0.26 20.27 18.88
N GLY A 44 -1.54 20.11 18.51
CA GLY A 44 -2.22 20.93 17.51
C GLY A 44 -2.23 20.34 16.10
N ALA A 45 -2.64 21.17 15.14
CA ALA A 45 -2.80 20.80 13.73
C ALA A 45 -1.44 20.77 13.02
N LYS A 46 -1.03 19.60 12.52
CA LYS A 46 0.24 19.42 11.79
C LYS A 46 -0.02 18.88 10.39
N PRO A 47 0.70 19.36 9.36
CA PRO A 47 0.66 18.75 8.04
C PRO A 47 1.29 17.36 8.09
N VAL A 48 0.61 16.37 7.50
CA VAL A 48 1.05 14.98 7.39
C VAL A 48 0.95 14.56 5.94
N GLY A 49 2.04 14.04 5.39
CA GLY A 49 2.03 13.40 4.09
C GLY A 49 1.17 12.13 4.14
N THR A 50 0.22 12.00 3.23
CA THR A 50 -0.59 10.78 3.08
C THR A 50 -0.58 10.41 1.61
N CYS A 51 -0.33 9.14 1.31
CA CYS A 51 -0.56 8.60 -0.02
C CYS A 51 -1.90 7.87 -0.04
N SER A 52 -2.67 8.07 -1.10
CA SER A 52 -3.85 7.28 -1.42
C SER A 52 -3.56 6.49 -2.69
N VAL A 53 -3.74 5.18 -2.59
CA VAL A 53 -3.47 4.27 -3.69
C VAL A 53 -4.73 3.46 -4.00
N ARG A 54 -5.02 3.29 -5.29
CA ARG A 54 -6.15 2.49 -5.76
C ARG A 54 -5.67 1.50 -6.79
N PHE A 55 -6.18 0.28 -6.77
CA PHE A 55 -5.86 -0.71 -7.79
C PHE A 55 -7.03 -1.66 -8.04
N PRO A 56 -7.07 -2.30 -9.21
CA PRO A 56 -8.17 -3.18 -9.58
C PRO A 56 -8.32 -4.36 -8.63
N PRO A 57 -9.55 -4.87 -8.41
CA PRO A 57 -9.79 -6.01 -7.52
C PRO A 57 -9.01 -7.26 -7.91
N GLU A 58 -8.86 -7.49 -9.22
CA GLU A 58 -8.16 -8.61 -9.84
C GLU A 58 -6.64 -8.55 -9.70
N ALA A 59 -6.09 -7.43 -9.21
CA ALA A 59 -4.65 -7.31 -9.00
C ALA A 59 -4.13 -8.10 -7.78
N LEU A 60 -5.04 -8.65 -6.97
CA LEU A 60 -4.72 -9.52 -5.83
C LEU A 60 -5.57 -10.80 -5.92
N ASP A 61 -4.91 -11.95 -5.96
CA ASP A 61 -5.58 -13.24 -5.87
C ASP A 61 -5.94 -13.54 -4.39
N GLY A 62 -7.23 -13.43 -4.06
CA GLY A 62 -7.75 -13.81 -2.74
C GLY A 62 -7.95 -12.66 -1.75
N ALA A 63 -7.29 -12.73 -0.59
CA ALA A 63 -7.47 -11.76 0.50
C ALA A 63 -6.78 -10.43 0.15
N GLY A 64 -7.57 -9.34 0.11
CA GLY A 64 -7.11 -7.99 -0.22
C GLY A 64 -6.01 -7.44 0.69
N PRO A 65 -5.61 -6.18 0.50
CA PRO A 65 -4.60 -5.54 1.34
C PRO A 65 -5.08 -5.46 2.79
N LYS A 66 -4.13 -5.41 3.73
CA LYS A 66 -4.39 -5.32 5.18
C LYS A 66 -3.65 -4.13 5.77
N VAL A 67 -4.18 -3.63 6.89
CA VAL A 67 -3.45 -2.67 7.73
C VAL A 67 -2.16 -3.33 8.20
N GLY A 68 -1.05 -2.59 8.08
CA GLY A 68 0.29 -3.08 8.40
C GLY A 68 1.07 -3.62 7.20
N ASP A 69 0.41 -3.97 6.08
CA ASP A 69 1.10 -4.27 4.82
C ASP A 69 1.89 -3.04 4.35
N TYR A 70 2.94 -3.27 3.55
CA TYR A 70 3.60 -2.20 2.81
C TYR A 70 3.16 -2.20 1.36
N LEU A 71 3.06 -1.02 0.78
CA LEU A 71 2.90 -0.88 -0.66
C LEU A 71 4.08 -0.09 -1.20
N VAL A 72 4.82 -0.70 -2.10
CA VAL A 72 6.02 -0.13 -2.70
C VAL A 72 5.75 0.16 -4.17
N ARG A 73 6.04 1.38 -4.63
CA ARG A 73 5.95 1.76 -6.03
C ARG A 73 7.08 1.08 -6.80
N GLY A 74 6.73 0.38 -7.87
CA GLY A 74 7.65 -0.50 -8.62
C GLY A 74 7.50 -1.97 -8.28
N ARG A 75 8.31 -2.80 -8.94
CA ARG A 75 8.31 -4.25 -8.78
C ARG A 75 9.42 -4.70 -7.82
N LEU A 76 9.04 -5.42 -6.77
CA LEU A 76 9.95 -6.16 -5.91
C LEU A 76 9.74 -7.66 -6.11
N SER A 77 10.84 -8.41 -6.17
CA SER A 77 10.82 -9.87 -6.32
C SER A 77 10.98 -10.60 -5.00
N ALA A 78 11.70 -10.02 -4.03
CA ALA A 78 11.92 -10.57 -2.71
C ALA A 78 12.22 -9.45 -1.72
N VAL A 79 11.81 -9.65 -0.47
CA VAL A 79 12.09 -8.75 0.67
C VAL A 79 12.54 -9.61 1.84
N GLN A 80 13.63 -9.22 2.48
CA GLN A 80 14.17 -9.88 3.67
C GLN A 80 13.95 -9.04 4.93
N ARG A 81 14.01 -7.71 4.81
CA ARG A 81 13.83 -6.75 5.91
C ARG A 81 13.04 -5.53 5.45
N ALA A 82 11.77 -5.46 5.84
CA ALA A 82 10.94 -4.28 5.61
C ALA A 82 11.02 -3.31 6.81
N PRO A 83 11.16 -1.98 6.61
CA PRO A 83 11.25 -1.28 5.32
C PRO A 83 12.69 -1.02 4.83
N GLU A 84 13.71 -1.58 5.49
CA GLU A 84 15.13 -1.34 5.16
C GLU A 84 15.48 -1.63 3.70
N ASP A 85 14.90 -2.69 3.14
CA ASP A 85 15.13 -3.12 1.75
C ASP A 85 14.47 -2.20 0.71
N PHE A 86 13.65 -1.22 1.12
CA PHE A 86 12.96 -0.30 0.22
C PHE A 86 13.77 0.96 -0.13
N GLY A 87 15.06 1.01 0.24
CA GLY A 87 15.92 2.17 0.06
C GLY A 87 15.84 2.77 -1.35
N GLY A 88 15.49 4.06 -1.43
CA GLY A 88 15.37 4.80 -2.69
C GLY A 88 14.05 4.59 -3.45
N LEU A 89 13.16 3.73 -2.97
CA LEU A 89 11.83 3.51 -3.54
C LEU A 89 10.77 4.35 -2.82
N ASP A 90 9.70 4.69 -3.55
CA ASP A 90 8.52 5.30 -2.95
C ASP A 90 7.66 4.20 -2.33
N TYR A 91 7.37 4.26 -1.03
CA TYR A 91 6.54 3.28 -0.33
C TYR A 91 5.65 3.95 0.72
N ILE A 92 4.60 3.23 1.12
CA ILE A 92 3.79 3.56 2.30
C ILE A 92 3.60 2.33 3.17
N ARG A 93 3.40 2.56 4.47
CA ARG A 93 2.79 1.55 5.33
C ARG A 93 1.28 1.73 5.34
N VAL A 94 0.52 0.69 5.01
CA VAL A 94 -0.94 0.75 4.92
C VAL A 94 -1.53 0.95 6.31
N THR A 95 -2.22 2.08 6.50
CA THR A 95 -2.95 2.40 7.74
C THR A 95 -4.45 2.29 7.59
N THR A 96 -4.97 2.43 6.36
CA THR A 96 -6.40 2.30 6.05
C THR A 96 -6.58 1.46 4.80
N VAL A 97 -7.60 0.59 4.83
CA VAL A 97 -8.07 -0.20 3.67
C VAL A 97 -9.55 0.06 3.44
N SER A 98 -9.95 0.17 2.17
CA SER A 98 -11.33 0.31 1.74
C SER A 98 -11.63 -0.71 0.63
N ASP A 99 -12.64 -1.55 0.86
CA ASP A 99 -13.15 -2.51 -0.13
C ASP A 99 -14.30 -1.87 -0.93
N ASN A 100 -13.99 -1.32 -2.10
CA ASN A 100 -14.98 -0.69 -2.98
C ASN A 100 -15.41 -1.62 -4.12
N ARG A 101 -15.19 -2.93 -4.00
CA ARG A 101 -15.43 -3.90 -5.09
C ARG A 101 -16.91 -4.04 -5.47
N ARG A 102 -17.83 -3.63 -4.60
CA ARG A 102 -19.29 -3.66 -4.84
C ARG A 102 -19.84 -2.41 -5.55
N GLY A 103 -19.01 -1.39 -5.79
CA GLY A 103 -19.42 -0.13 -6.40
C GLY A 103 -19.36 -0.10 -7.93
N ARG A 104 -19.77 1.02 -8.54
CA ARG A 104 -19.74 1.22 -10.02
C ARG A 104 -18.33 1.18 -10.62
N LEU A 105 -17.31 1.48 -9.82
CA LEU A 105 -15.89 1.38 -10.19
C LEU A 105 -15.21 0.49 -9.15
N PRO A 106 -15.27 -0.85 -9.30
CA PRO A 106 -14.65 -1.78 -8.37
C PRO A 106 -13.15 -1.51 -8.21
N HIS A 107 -12.68 -1.38 -6.98
CA HIS A 107 -11.25 -1.24 -6.66
C HIS A 107 -10.99 -1.54 -5.18
N TRP A 108 -9.73 -1.81 -4.87
CA TRP A 108 -9.20 -1.64 -3.53
C TRP A 108 -8.71 -0.20 -3.36
N GLY A 109 -9.03 0.41 -2.22
CA GLY A 109 -8.43 1.67 -1.80
C GLY A 109 -7.54 1.44 -0.59
N VAL A 110 -6.33 1.97 -0.61
CA VAL A 110 -5.44 1.99 0.55
C VAL A 110 -4.90 3.40 0.79
N SER A 111 -4.61 3.72 2.04
CA SER A 111 -3.85 4.92 2.37
C SER A 111 -2.85 4.67 3.47
N GLY A 112 -1.81 5.49 3.49
CA GLY A 112 -0.69 5.35 4.41
C GLY A 112 0.25 6.54 4.36
N ALA A 113 1.26 6.50 5.22
CA ALA A 113 2.38 7.43 5.25
C ALA A 113 3.69 6.64 5.32
#